data_AF-A0A925L4Q1-F1
#
_entry.id   AF-A0A925L4Q1-F1
#
_cell.length_a   1.000
_cell.length_b   1.000
_cell.length_c   1.000
_cell.angle_alpha   90.00
_cell.angle_beta   90.00
_cell.angle_gamma   90.00
#
_symmetry.space_group_name_H-M   'P 1'
#
loop_
_entity.id
_entity.type
_entity.pdbx_description
1 polymer ?
#
loop_
_entity_poly.entity_id
_entity_poly.type
_entity_poly.pdbx_seq_one_letter_code
_entity_poly.pdbx_strand_id
1 'polypeptide(L)'
;MSGLPEVQGLYDPQNEHDACGVGFIADIKNRKSHEIVQQGLEILKNLTHRGAVGADPLAGDGAGILIQLPDAFLRPEAAKIGITLPELGSYAAATVFLPQDKSLRAACESMVERLIKAEGQVLLGWRDVPTDGTCLGETVKPTEPKVRMVFVAKGANCPNQDSFERKLFVIRKQAENGVPAGADKDFYIPSLSSRTLVYKGMLLADQVGVYYKDLADPRMVSALALVHQRFSTNTFPSWRLAHPFRMICHNGEINTLRGNVNWMNARRKAMSSPILGDDLAKLFPLIAEGQSDTASFDNALELLVMGGYSLTHAMMMLVPEAWSGNPLMDEKRRAFYEYHAALMEPWDGPAAVCFTDGRQIGATLDRNGLRPARYLIT
;
A
#
# COMPACT_ATOMS: atom_id res chain seq x y z
N MET A 1 14.84 -8.38 2.72
CA MET A 1 14.88 -9.59 1.88
C MET A 1 13.55 -9.79 1.18
N SER A 2 13.55 -10.12 -0.10
CA SER A 2 12.43 -10.04 -1.08
C SER A 2 11.27 -11.03 -0.87
N GLY A 3 11.46 -12.12 -0.12
CA GLY A 3 10.43 -13.14 0.09
C GLY A 3 10.33 -14.11 -1.09
N LEU A 4 11.10 -13.83 -2.13
CA LEU A 4 11.47 -14.75 -3.19
C LEU A 4 12.66 -15.61 -2.72
N PRO A 5 12.87 -16.80 -3.30
CA PRO A 5 14.07 -17.61 -3.05
C PRO A 5 15.35 -16.89 -3.48
N GLU A 6 16.49 -17.36 -2.99
CA GLU A 6 17.81 -16.95 -3.51
C GLU A 6 18.05 -17.54 -4.92
N VAL A 7 19.06 -17.02 -5.63
CA VAL A 7 19.45 -17.52 -6.96
C VAL A 7 19.75 -19.02 -6.88
N GLN A 8 19.05 -19.81 -7.70
CA GLN A 8 19.20 -21.27 -7.72
C GLN A 8 19.07 -21.82 -9.14
N GLY A 9 20.12 -22.47 -9.66
CA GLY A 9 20.14 -22.94 -11.05
C GLY A 9 19.98 -21.80 -12.05
N LEU A 10 18.95 -21.86 -12.90
CA LEU A 10 18.60 -20.80 -13.87
C LEU A 10 17.64 -19.75 -13.29
N TYR A 11 17.16 -19.91 -12.06
CA TYR A 11 16.26 -18.97 -11.41
C TYR A 11 17.05 -17.78 -10.84
N ASP A 12 16.72 -16.57 -11.29
CA ASP A 12 17.20 -15.31 -10.70
C ASP A 12 15.98 -14.42 -10.39
N PRO A 13 15.74 -14.07 -9.11
CA PRO A 13 14.66 -13.17 -8.71
C PRO A 13 14.64 -11.82 -9.43
N GLN A 14 15.76 -11.40 -10.03
CA GLN A 14 15.85 -10.16 -10.80
C GLN A 14 15.10 -10.19 -12.13
N ASN A 15 14.77 -11.37 -12.65
CA ASN A 15 14.06 -11.55 -13.92
C ASN A 15 12.53 -11.73 -13.74
N GLU A 16 12.00 -11.45 -12.56
CA GLU A 16 10.57 -11.58 -12.26
C GLU A 16 9.76 -10.42 -12.84
N HIS A 17 8.68 -10.75 -13.54
CA HIS A 17 7.75 -9.80 -14.15
C HIS A 17 6.31 -10.04 -13.66
N ASP A 18 5.54 -8.96 -13.52
CA ASP A 18 4.13 -9.01 -13.14
C ASP A 18 3.25 -8.30 -14.19
N ALA A 19 2.12 -8.92 -14.56
CA ALA A 19 1.04 -8.29 -15.32
C ALA A 19 -0.22 -8.31 -14.46
N CYS A 20 -1.17 -7.37 -14.56
CA CYS A 20 -2.21 -7.24 -13.53
C CYS A 20 -3.52 -6.65 -14.06
N GLY A 21 -4.57 -6.77 -13.25
CA GLY A 21 -5.77 -5.95 -13.35
C GLY A 21 -5.76 -4.88 -12.26
N VAL A 22 -6.03 -3.62 -12.61
CA VAL A 22 -6.19 -2.51 -11.67
C VAL A 22 -7.48 -1.76 -11.96
N GLY A 23 -8.13 -1.25 -10.92
CA GLY A 23 -9.29 -0.39 -11.07
C GLY A 23 -9.65 0.33 -9.78
N PHE A 24 -10.42 1.40 -9.90
CA PHE A 24 -11.05 2.03 -8.75
C PHE A 24 -12.44 2.54 -9.09
N ILE A 25 -13.23 2.77 -8.05
CA ILE A 25 -14.50 3.47 -8.09
C ILE A 25 -14.52 4.55 -7.00
N ALA A 26 -15.17 5.67 -7.29
CA ALA A 26 -15.32 6.76 -6.33
C ALA A 26 -16.63 7.52 -6.52
N ASP A 27 -17.25 7.93 -5.41
CA ASP A 27 -18.35 8.89 -5.40
C ASP A 27 -17.77 10.31 -5.43
N ILE A 28 -18.03 11.06 -6.51
CA ILE A 28 -17.49 12.41 -6.74
C ILE A 28 -17.92 13.41 -5.66
N LYS A 29 -19.05 13.15 -4.97
CA LYS A 29 -19.56 13.97 -3.85
C LYS A 29 -19.06 13.47 -2.49
N ASN A 30 -18.14 12.50 -2.47
CA ASN A 30 -17.56 11.89 -1.28
C ASN A 30 -18.62 11.29 -0.33
N ARG A 31 -19.74 10.79 -0.88
CA ARG A 31 -20.77 10.11 -0.09
C ARG A 31 -20.31 8.68 0.19
N LYS A 32 -20.11 8.35 1.47
CA LYS A 32 -19.67 7.01 1.88
C LYS A 32 -20.86 6.05 1.86
N SER A 33 -20.68 4.90 1.21
CA SER A 33 -21.66 3.81 1.23
C SER A 33 -20.95 2.46 1.22
N HIS A 34 -21.68 1.41 1.63
CA HIS A 34 -21.20 0.04 1.48
C HIS A 34 -21.23 -0.42 0.02
N GLU A 35 -22.13 0.16 -0.78
CA GLU A 35 -22.25 -0.10 -2.21
C GLU A 35 -20.92 0.17 -2.94
N ILE A 36 -20.20 1.24 -2.60
CA ILE A 36 -18.87 1.52 -3.18
C ILE A 36 -17.87 0.40 -2.88
N VAL A 37 -17.91 -0.18 -1.68
CA VAL A 37 -17.06 -1.31 -1.30
C VAL A 37 -17.45 -2.56 -2.08
N GLN A 38 -18.76 -2.84 -2.18
CA GLN A 38 -19.28 -3.96 -2.97
C GLN A 38 -18.92 -3.84 -4.45
N GLN A 39 -19.04 -2.65 -5.03
CA GLN A 39 -18.64 -2.37 -6.42
C GLN A 39 -17.13 -2.52 -6.60
N GLY A 40 -16.30 -2.12 -5.63
CA GLY A 40 -14.87 -2.40 -5.63
C GLY A 40 -14.57 -3.91 -5.68
N LEU A 41 -15.22 -4.71 -4.85
CA LEU A 41 -15.10 -6.18 -4.88
C LEU A 41 -15.65 -6.77 -6.19
N GLU A 42 -16.67 -6.15 -6.78
CA GLU A 42 -17.19 -6.56 -8.09
C GLU A 42 -16.20 -6.29 -9.22
N ILE A 43 -15.45 -5.17 -9.17
CA ILE A 43 -14.33 -4.93 -10.10
C ILE A 43 -13.32 -6.08 -10.01
N LEU A 44 -12.94 -6.52 -8.81
CA LEU A 44 -12.02 -7.65 -8.62
C LEU A 44 -12.54 -8.93 -9.29
N LYS A 45 -13.79 -9.31 -9.06
CA LYS A 45 -14.38 -10.51 -9.70
C LYS A 45 -14.31 -10.44 -11.22
N ASN A 46 -14.51 -9.26 -11.80
CA ASN A 46 -14.44 -9.04 -13.24
C ASN A 46 -13.00 -9.02 -13.78
N LEU A 47 -11.98 -8.94 -12.92
CA LEU A 47 -10.57 -9.02 -13.30
C LEU A 47 -10.01 -10.45 -13.28
N THR A 48 -10.77 -11.44 -12.79
CA THR A 48 -10.32 -12.84 -12.61
C THR A 48 -9.62 -13.44 -13.84
N HIS A 49 -10.10 -13.13 -15.05
CA HIS A 49 -9.52 -13.56 -16.33
C HIS A 49 -8.10 -13.01 -16.61
N ARG A 50 -7.61 -12.07 -15.78
CA ARG A 50 -6.26 -11.48 -15.85
C ARG A 50 -5.33 -11.97 -14.74
N GLY A 51 -5.81 -12.86 -13.87
CA GLY A 51 -4.98 -13.54 -12.88
C GLY A 51 -4.43 -14.86 -13.38
N ALA A 52 -3.35 -15.34 -12.76
CA ALA A 52 -2.85 -16.69 -12.98
C ALA A 52 -3.67 -17.65 -12.14
N VAL A 53 -3.91 -18.85 -12.66
CA VAL A 53 -4.33 -20.00 -11.87
C VAL A 53 -3.25 -21.05 -12.04
N GLY A 54 -2.59 -21.40 -10.94
CA GLY A 54 -1.52 -22.40 -10.91
C GLY A 54 -2.04 -23.84 -10.88
N ALA A 55 -1.15 -24.78 -10.56
CA ALA A 55 -1.52 -26.19 -10.33
C ALA A 55 -2.49 -26.37 -9.14
N ASP A 56 -2.41 -25.48 -8.16
CA ASP A 56 -3.41 -25.30 -7.11
C ASP A 56 -4.44 -24.26 -7.59
N PRO A 57 -5.68 -24.67 -7.91
CA PRO A 57 -6.66 -23.77 -8.50
C PRO A 57 -7.15 -22.69 -7.52
N LEU A 58 -6.86 -22.84 -6.23
CA LEU A 58 -7.21 -21.88 -5.18
C LEU A 58 -6.02 -21.00 -4.78
N ALA A 59 -4.86 -21.17 -5.41
CA ALA A 59 -3.71 -20.31 -5.22
C ALA A 59 -3.77 -19.12 -6.19
N GLY A 60 -3.98 -17.92 -5.65
CA GLY A 60 -3.90 -16.67 -6.40
C GLY A 60 -2.66 -15.87 -6.04
N ASP A 61 -2.04 -15.21 -7.03
CA ASP A 61 -0.78 -14.44 -6.88
C ASP A 61 -0.90 -13.16 -6.05
N GLY A 62 -2.13 -12.77 -5.72
CA GLY A 62 -2.43 -11.65 -4.84
C GLY A 62 -3.63 -10.84 -5.29
N ALA A 63 -4.49 -10.49 -4.35
CA ALA A 63 -5.59 -9.55 -4.57
C ALA A 63 -5.87 -8.73 -3.32
N GLY A 64 -6.48 -7.57 -3.50
CA GLY A 64 -6.85 -6.73 -2.37
C GLY A 64 -7.66 -5.49 -2.74
N ILE A 65 -8.05 -4.79 -1.69
CA ILE A 65 -8.85 -3.57 -1.71
C ILE A 65 -8.31 -2.55 -0.71
N LEU A 66 -8.25 -1.30 -1.12
CA LEU A 66 -7.99 -0.13 -0.31
C LEU A 66 -9.26 0.71 -0.27
N ILE A 67 -9.70 1.04 0.95
CA ILE A 67 -10.86 1.88 1.22
C ILE A 67 -10.48 3.04 2.13
N GLN A 68 -11.36 4.03 2.26
CA GLN A 68 -11.27 4.98 3.36
C GLN A 68 -11.52 4.30 4.69
N LEU A 69 -10.97 4.87 5.77
CA LEU A 69 -11.14 4.38 7.13
C LEU A 69 -12.65 4.34 7.49
N PRO A 70 -13.21 3.14 7.76
CA PRO A 70 -14.65 2.95 7.92
C PRO A 70 -15.07 3.10 9.38
N ASP A 71 -15.14 4.34 9.90
CA ASP A 71 -15.43 4.63 11.32
C ASP A 71 -16.73 3.98 11.83
N ALA A 72 -17.77 3.96 11.00
CA ALA A 72 -19.07 3.37 11.32
C ALA A 72 -18.97 1.87 11.65
N PHE A 73 -17.98 1.18 11.07
CA PHE A 73 -17.66 -0.21 11.37
C PHE A 73 -16.68 -0.32 12.55
N LEU A 74 -15.56 0.42 12.51
CA LEU A 74 -14.47 0.24 13.48
C LEU A 74 -14.87 0.64 14.90
N ARG A 75 -15.63 1.72 15.07
CA ARG A 75 -16.04 2.23 16.40
C ARG A 75 -16.79 1.20 17.24
N PRO A 76 -17.87 0.56 16.75
CA PRO A 76 -18.54 -0.50 17.51
C PRO A 76 -17.69 -1.77 17.66
N GLU A 77 -16.88 -2.15 16.66
CA GLU A 77 -16.01 -3.33 16.79
C GLU A 77 -14.89 -3.15 17.82
N ALA A 78 -14.33 -1.94 17.92
CA ALA A 78 -13.37 -1.58 18.96
C ALA A 78 -14.01 -1.57 20.36
N ALA A 79 -15.25 -1.06 20.47
CA ALA A 79 -15.96 -1.03 21.74
C ALA A 79 -16.22 -2.44 22.32
N LYS A 80 -16.48 -3.45 21.47
CA LYS A 80 -16.65 -4.86 21.89
C LYS A 80 -15.45 -5.43 22.63
N ILE A 81 -14.26 -4.91 22.37
CA ILE A 81 -13.00 -5.32 23.02
C ILE A 81 -12.48 -4.28 24.02
N GLY A 82 -13.35 -3.38 24.49
CA GLY A 82 -13.02 -2.38 25.51
C GLY A 82 -12.20 -1.19 25.02
N ILE A 83 -12.10 -0.98 23.70
CA ILE A 83 -11.37 0.15 23.12
C ILE A 83 -12.34 1.28 22.76
N THR A 84 -12.11 2.47 23.31
CA THR A 84 -12.84 3.69 22.90
C THR A 84 -12.02 4.45 21.87
N LEU A 85 -12.54 4.54 20.64
CA LEU A 85 -11.89 5.29 19.56
C LEU A 85 -12.17 6.79 19.70
N PRO A 86 -11.14 7.64 19.59
CA PRO A 86 -11.30 9.09 19.39
C PRO A 86 -12.15 9.44 18.16
N GLU A 87 -12.37 10.74 17.95
CA GLU A 87 -13.00 11.24 16.73
C GLU A 87 -12.21 10.85 15.48
N LEU A 88 -12.93 10.67 14.36
CA LEU A 88 -12.33 10.35 13.07
C LEU A 88 -11.26 11.39 12.69
N GLY A 89 -10.07 10.92 12.29
CA GLY A 89 -8.89 11.76 12.04
C GLY A 89 -8.01 12.02 13.27
N SER A 90 -8.48 11.67 14.47
CA SER A 90 -7.69 11.64 15.71
C SER A 90 -7.35 10.21 16.17
N TYR A 91 -7.68 9.20 15.37
CA TYR A 91 -7.19 7.84 15.50
C TYR A 91 -6.88 7.25 14.14
N ALA A 92 -6.04 6.22 14.14
CA ALA A 92 -5.65 5.43 13.01
C ALA A 92 -5.87 3.95 13.29
N ALA A 93 -6.00 3.18 12.22
CA ALA A 93 -5.94 1.73 12.27
C ALA A 93 -4.82 1.24 11.36
N ALA A 94 -4.24 0.10 11.72
CA ALA A 94 -3.36 -0.64 10.83
C ALA A 94 -3.77 -2.09 10.76
N THR A 95 -3.97 -2.60 9.55
CA THR A 95 -3.86 -4.03 9.30
C THR A 95 -2.38 -4.41 9.44
N VAL A 96 -2.08 -5.46 10.20
CA VAL A 96 -0.74 -5.98 10.44
C VAL A 96 -0.75 -7.48 10.18
N PHE A 97 0.14 -7.93 9.31
CA PHE A 97 0.49 -9.33 9.13
C PHE A 97 1.56 -9.68 10.15
N LEU A 98 1.30 -10.73 10.93
CA LEU A 98 2.17 -11.20 11.99
C LEU A 98 2.51 -12.68 11.77
N PRO A 99 3.67 -13.15 12.27
CA PRO A 99 4.00 -14.56 12.30
C PRO A 99 2.89 -15.42 12.95
N GLN A 100 2.74 -16.65 12.48
CA GLN A 100 1.86 -17.63 13.16
C GLN A 100 2.43 -18.06 14.51
N ASP A 101 3.76 -18.13 14.62
CA ASP A 101 4.45 -18.42 15.87
C ASP A 101 4.11 -17.37 16.93
N LYS A 102 3.66 -17.84 18.10
CA LYS A 102 3.15 -16.96 19.16
C LYS A 102 4.25 -16.09 19.77
N SER A 103 5.48 -16.59 19.85
CA SER A 103 6.60 -15.86 20.46
C SER A 103 7.10 -14.75 19.55
N LEU A 104 7.30 -15.05 18.26
CA LEU A 104 7.67 -14.08 17.24
C LEU A 104 6.57 -13.03 17.05
N ARG A 105 5.30 -13.45 17.09
CA ARG A 105 4.16 -12.53 17.06
C ARG A 105 4.19 -11.55 18.23
N ALA A 106 4.36 -12.03 19.46
CA ALA A 106 4.43 -11.17 20.64
C ALA A 106 5.63 -10.19 20.57
N ALA A 107 6.76 -10.62 20.02
CA ALA A 107 7.92 -9.76 19.81
C ALA A 107 7.63 -8.65 18.78
N CYS A 108 6.96 -8.97 17.67
CA CYS A 108 6.54 -8.01 16.66
C CYS A 108 5.53 -6.99 17.22
N GLU A 109 4.51 -7.46 17.95
CA GLU A 109 3.53 -6.59 18.61
C GLU A 109 4.24 -5.65 19.60
N SER A 110 5.09 -6.18 20.48
CA SER A 110 5.86 -5.38 21.45
C SER A 110 6.74 -4.31 20.79
N MET A 111 7.35 -4.64 19.65
CA MET A 111 8.11 -3.68 18.85
C MET A 111 7.22 -2.54 18.35
N VAL A 112 6.08 -2.86 17.73
CA VAL A 112 5.14 -1.85 17.21
C VAL A 112 4.63 -0.96 18.33
N GLU A 113 4.25 -1.53 19.48
CA GLU A 113 3.78 -0.78 20.65
C GLU A 113 4.84 0.18 21.20
N ARG A 114 6.09 -0.27 21.27
CA ARG A 114 7.22 0.57 21.70
C ARG A 114 7.45 1.73 20.74
N LEU A 115 7.39 1.49 19.43
CA LEU A 115 7.58 2.53 18.41
C LEU A 115 6.45 3.56 18.43
N ILE A 116 5.20 3.13 18.59
CA ILE A 116 4.04 4.02 18.75
C ILE A 116 4.28 5.00 19.91
N LYS A 117 4.68 4.49 21.08
CA LYS A 117 4.98 5.30 22.26
C LYS A 117 6.19 6.20 22.05
N ALA A 118 7.26 5.68 21.44
CA ALA A 118 8.49 6.44 21.18
C ALA A 118 8.27 7.64 20.26
N GLU A 119 7.34 7.53 19.31
CA GLU A 119 6.94 8.65 18.43
C GLU A 119 5.84 9.55 19.04
N GLY A 120 5.55 9.38 20.34
CA GLY A 120 4.63 10.22 21.10
C GLY A 120 3.15 9.97 20.79
N GLN A 121 2.81 8.86 20.13
CA GLN A 121 1.43 8.47 19.83
C GLN A 121 0.90 7.52 20.92
N VAL A 122 -0.42 7.33 20.97
CA VAL A 122 -1.07 6.55 22.03
C VAL A 122 -1.58 5.23 21.48
N LEU A 123 -1.06 4.11 21.97
CA LEU A 123 -1.62 2.79 21.67
C LEU A 123 -2.99 2.66 22.33
N LEU A 124 -4.01 2.32 21.55
CA LEU A 124 -5.36 2.05 22.05
C LEU A 124 -5.60 0.55 22.28
N GLY A 125 -5.01 -0.30 21.44
CA GLY A 125 -5.07 -1.75 21.59
C GLY A 125 -5.13 -2.49 20.27
N TRP A 126 -5.30 -3.81 20.36
CA TRP A 126 -5.31 -4.72 19.22
C TRP A 126 -6.66 -5.43 19.08
N ARG A 127 -7.10 -5.60 17.83
CA ARG A 127 -8.25 -6.39 17.42
C ARG A 127 -7.79 -7.54 16.53
N ASP A 128 -8.27 -8.73 16.78
CA ASP A 128 -8.14 -9.83 15.84
C ASP A 128 -9.06 -9.61 14.64
N VAL A 129 -8.50 -9.67 13.42
CA VAL A 129 -9.29 -9.54 12.19
C VAL A 129 -9.90 -10.91 11.88
N PRO A 130 -11.23 -11.03 11.75
CA PRO A 130 -11.87 -12.30 11.44
C PRO A 130 -11.59 -12.69 9.98
N THR A 131 -10.79 -13.75 9.81
CA THR A 131 -10.44 -14.32 8.50
C THR A 131 -11.09 -15.69 8.27
N ASP A 132 -11.19 -16.10 7.00
CA ASP A 132 -11.62 -17.44 6.60
C ASP A 132 -10.57 -18.17 5.77
N GLY A 133 -9.67 -18.91 6.43
CA GLY A 133 -8.62 -19.68 5.76
C GLY A 133 -9.12 -20.88 4.96
N THR A 134 -10.43 -21.20 4.98
CA THR A 134 -10.96 -22.37 4.25
C THR A 134 -10.98 -22.19 2.74
N CYS A 135 -10.99 -20.93 2.26
CA CYS A 135 -10.93 -20.62 0.83
C CYS A 135 -9.51 -20.66 0.24
N LEU A 136 -8.47 -20.75 1.08
CA LEU A 136 -7.08 -20.74 0.63
C LEU A 136 -6.68 -22.08 0.01
N GLY A 137 -5.85 -22.02 -1.03
CA GLY A 137 -5.17 -23.20 -1.58
C GLY A 137 -4.16 -23.80 -0.58
N GLU A 138 -3.93 -25.11 -0.70
CA GLU A 138 -2.99 -25.86 0.17
C GLU A 138 -1.57 -25.31 0.09
N THR A 139 -1.19 -24.77 -1.06
CA THR A 139 0.13 -24.14 -1.26
C THR A 139 0.28 -22.79 -0.56
N VAL A 140 -0.84 -22.11 -0.28
CA VAL A 140 -0.86 -20.76 0.33
C VAL A 140 -1.00 -20.84 1.85
N LYS A 141 -1.78 -21.79 2.38
CA LYS A 141 -2.06 -21.96 3.82
C LYS A 141 -0.80 -21.90 4.72
N PRO A 142 0.35 -22.51 4.37
CA PRO A 142 1.56 -22.44 5.21
C PRO A 142 2.14 -21.03 5.34
N THR A 143 1.82 -20.14 4.41
CA THR A 143 2.30 -18.75 4.39
C THR A 143 1.26 -17.76 4.93
N GLU A 144 0.07 -18.23 5.34
CA GLU A 144 -0.98 -17.37 5.87
C GLU A 144 -0.51 -16.65 7.14
N PRO A 145 -0.47 -15.31 7.18
CA PRO A 145 -0.09 -14.58 8.37
C PRO A 145 -1.25 -14.56 9.37
N LYS A 146 -0.93 -14.37 10.65
CA LYS A 146 -1.93 -13.94 11.61
C LYS A 146 -2.25 -12.47 11.34
N VAL A 147 -3.46 -12.19 10.86
CA VAL A 147 -3.91 -10.81 10.63
C VAL A 147 -4.50 -10.22 11.91
N ARG A 148 -3.93 -9.10 12.36
CA ARG A 148 -4.47 -8.30 13.46
C ARG A 148 -4.55 -6.83 13.06
N MET A 149 -5.36 -6.09 13.79
CA MET A 149 -5.54 -4.66 13.61
C MET A 149 -5.10 -3.93 14.87
N VAL A 150 -4.18 -2.97 14.75
CA VAL A 150 -3.82 -2.08 15.87
C VAL A 150 -4.49 -0.74 15.72
N PHE A 151 -5.02 -0.21 16.83
CA PHE A 151 -5.59 1.13 16.92
C PHE A 151 -4.62 2.07 17.62
N VAL A 152 -4.41 3.24 17.02
CA VAL A 152 -3.48 4.26 17.50
C VAL A 152 -4.21 5.61 17.58
N ALA A 153 -4.18 6.26 18.73
CA ALA A 153 -4.68 7.61 18.91
C ALA A 153 -3.58 8.65 18.64
N LYS A 154 -4.01 9.79 18.10
CA LYS A 154 -3.17 10.96 17.81
C LYS A 154 -2.59 11.51 19.10
N GLY A 155 -1.26 11.56 19.18
CA GLY A 155 -0.51 12.16 20.28
C GLY A 155 -0.63 13.68 20.33
N ALA A 156 -0.30 14.25 21.50
CA ALA A 156 -0.32 15.70 21.71
C ALA A 156 0.71 16.45 20.84
N ASN A 157 1.75 15.76 20.35
CA ASN A 157 2.76 16.30 19.44
C ASN A 157 2.27 16.46 17.98
N CYS A 158 1.03 16.05 17.68
CA CYS A 158 0.45 16.13 16.35
C CYS A 158 -0.67 17.20 16.31
N PRO A 159 -0.41 18.43 15.83
CA PRO A 159 -1.42 19.49 15.79
C PRO A 159 -2.63 19.16 14.90
N ASN A 160 -2.43 18.40 13.82
CA ASN A 160 -3.48 18.10 12.85
C ASN A 160 -3.35 16.68 12.26
N GLN A 161 -4.32 16.26 11.45
CA GLN A 161 -4.32 14.93 10.84
C GLN A 161 -3.12 14.70 9.92
N ASP A 162 -2.63 15.72 9.19
CA ASP A 162 -1.46 15.56 8.32
C ASP A 162 -0.18 15.26 9.14
N SER A 163 0.02 15.95 10.26
CA SER A 163 1.12 15.65 11.18
C SER A 163 1.00 14.26 11.79
N PHE A 164 -0.22 13.79 12.01
CA PHE A 164 -0.47 12.44 12.50
C PHE A 164 -0.13 11.38 11.45
N GLU A 165 -0.57 11.54 10.19
CA GLU A 165 -0.18 10.65 9.08
C GLU A 165 1.35 10.54 8.95
N ARG A 166 2.09 11.64 9.10
CA ARG A 166 3.56 11.63 9.06
C ARG A 166 4.16 10.79 10.18
N LYS A 167 3.65 10.92 11.41
CA LYS A 167 4.10 10.08 12.53
C LYS A 167 3.77 8.61 12.32
N LEU A 168 2.61 8.30 11.76
CA LEU A 168 2.22 6.94 11.39
C LEU A 168 3.15 6.35 10.32
N PHE A 169 3.50 7.13 9.30
CA PHE A 169 4.51 6.77 8.30
C PHE A 169 5.86 6.44 8.95
N VAL A 170 6.35 7.29 9.85
CA VAL A 170 7.61 7.11 10.58
C VAL A 170 7.58 5.85 11.46
N ILE A 171 6.49 5.62 12.21
CA ILE A 171 6.30 4.41 13.01
C ILE A 171 6.36 3.17 12.12
N ARG A 172 5.66 3.19 10.98
CA ARG A 172 5.61 2.05 10.06
C ARG A 172 6.98 1.75 9.46
N LYS A 173 7.71 2.78 8.99
CA LYS A 173 9.07 2.60 8.44
C LYS A 173 10.04 2.06 9.48
N GLN A 174 9.99 2.55 10.72
CA GLN A 174 10.81 2.01 11.80
C GLN A 174 10.45 0.56 12.13
N ALA A 175 9.17 0.20 12.10
CA ALA A 175 8.72 -1.17 12.35
C ALA A 175 9.19 -2.12 11.23
N GLU A 176 9.08 -1.71 9.97
CA GLU A 176 9.57 -2.47 8.81
C GLU A 176 11.10 -2.66 8.79
N ASN A 177 11.84 -1.68 9.30
CA ASN A 177 13.30 -1.73 9.35
C ASN A 177 13.84 -2.44 10.61
N GLY A 178 13.01 -2.55 11.65
CA GLY A 178 13.38 -3.08 12.98
C GLY A 178 12.85 -4.48 13.26
N VAL A 179 12.37 -5.20 12.25
CA VAL A 179 11.71 -6.50 12.41
C VAL A 179 12.58 -7.47 13.22
N PRO A 180 12.02 -8.16 14.23
CA PRO A 180 12.77 -9.18 14.98
C PRO A 180 13.29 -10.28 14.06
N ALA A 181 14.53 -10.72 14.30
CA ALA A 181 15.15 -11.79 13.52
C ALA A 181 14.25 -13.04 13.48
N GLY A 182 13.99 -13.55 12.28
CA GLY A 182 13.15 -14.72 12.05
C GLY A 182 11.67 -14.40 11.78
N ALA A 183 11.24 -13.14 11.96
CA ALA A 183 9.91 -12.68 11.57
C ALA A 183 9.88 -11.96 10.20
N ASP A 184 11.04 -11.81 9.55
CA ASP A 184 11.24 -11.00 8.33
C ASP A 184 10.34 -11.36 7.14
N LYS A 185 9.89 -12.61 7.07
CA LYS A 185 9.03 -13.11 5.99
C LYS A 185 7.54 -12.89 6.26
N ASP A 186 7.15 -12.86 7.53
CA ASP A 186 5.74 -12.93 7.93
C ASP A 186 5.22 -11.61 8.51
N PHE A 187 6.13 -10.73 8.95
CA PHE A 187 5.78 -9.40 9.45
C PHE A 187 5.66 -8.38 8.32
N TYR A 188 4.49 -7.75 8.20
CA TYR A 188 4.28 -6.66 7.25
C TYR A 188 3.10 -5.79 7.66
N ILE A 189 3.14 -4.49 7.39
CA ILE A 189 2.05 -3.55 7.67
C ILE A 189 1.48 -3.06 6.33
N PRO A 190 0.40 -3.68 5.80
CA PRO A 190 -0.26 -3.22 4.58
C PRO A 190 -0.67 -1.75 4.61
N SER A 191 -1.17 -1.27 5.75
CA SER A 191 -1.55 0.13 5.96
C SER A 191 -1.43 0.49 7.43
N LEU A 192 -1.09 1.74 7.72
CA LEU A 192 -1.18 2.37 9.05
C LEU A 192 -1.54 3.83 8.80
N SER A 193 -2.83 4.15 8.91
CA SER A 193 -3.37 5.46 8.51
C SER A 193 -4.64 5.79 9.27
N SER A 194 -4.90 7.10 9.44
CA SER A 194 -6.17 7.66 9.90
C SER A 194 -7.15 7.94 8.74
N ARG A 195 -6.76 7.62 7.50
CA ARG A 195 -7.54 7.91 6.28
C ARG A 195 -7.90 6.68 5.48
N THR A 196 -6.99 5.73 5.37
CA THR A 196 -7.15 4.56 4.51
C THR A 196 -6.92 3.26 5.29
N LEU A 197 -7.48 2.18 4.77
CA LEU A 197 -7.29 0.84 5.29
C LEU A 197 -7.18 -0.13 4.12
N VAL A 198 -6.21 -1.05 4.20
CA VAL A 198 -5.93 -2.04 3.17
C VAL A 198 -6.23 -3.45 3.67
N TYR A 199 -7.03 -4.18 2.89
CA TYR A 199 -7.29 -5.61 3.02
C TYR A 199 -6.74 -6.31 1.77
N LYS A 200 -5.70 -7.14 1.94
CA LYS A 200 -5.05 -7.83 0.82
C LYS A 200 -4.48 -9.17 1.25
N GLY A 201 -4.10 -10.01 0.30
CA GLY A 201 -3.43 -11.27 0.59
C GLY A 201 -3.15 -12.07 -0.67
N MET A 202 -2.57 -13.26 -0.49
CA MET A 202 -2.43 -14.28 -1.56
C MET A 202 -3.79 -14.93 -1.81
N LEU A 203 -4.68 -14.16 -2.43
CA LEU A 203 -6.08 -14.48 -2.65
C LEU A 203 -6.37 -14.39 -4.14
N LEU A 204 -7.28 -15.23 -4.62
CA LEU A 204 -7.99 -14.96 -5.87
C LEU A 204 -8.86 -13.72 -5.71
N ALA A 205 -9.16 -13.06 -6.82
CA ALA A 205 -9.86 -11.78 -6.79
C ALA A 205 -11.28 -11.88 -6.19
N ASP A 206 -11.96 -13.00 -6.39
CA ASP A 206 -13.28 -13.30 -5.81
C ASP A 206 -13.22 -13.73 -4.33
N GLN A 207 -12.05 -14.12 -3.82
CA GLN A 207 -11.86 -14.56 -2.44
C GLN A 207 -11.69 -13.41 -1.44
N VAL A 208 -11.36 -12.19 -1.87
CA VAL A 208 -11.07 -11.07 -0.95
C VAL A 208 -12.23 -10.81 0.03
N GLY A 209 -13.46 -10.73 -0.48
CA GLY A 209 -14.66 -10.52 0.34
C GLY A 209 -15.10 -11.76 1.15
N VAL A 210 -14.62 -12.94 0.79
CA VAL A 210 -14.88 -14.20 1.52
C VAL A 210 -13.90 -14.37 2.67
N TYR A 211 -12.61 -14.13 2.40
CA TYR A 211 -11.52 -14.25 3.36
C TYR A 211 -11.66 -13.22 4.47
N TYR A 212 -11.87 -11.94 4.14
CA TYR A 212 -12.02 -10.88 5.14
C TYR A 212 -13.48 -10.63 5.49
N LYS A 213 -13.94 -11.24 6.59
CA LYS A 213 -15.36 -11.20 7.02
C LYS A 213 -15.85 -9.77 7.31
N ASP A 214 -14.93 -8.88 7.69
CA ASP A 214 -15.21 -7.45 7.89
C ASP A 214 -15.83 -6.79 6.65
N LEU A 215 -15.40 -7.19 5.44
CA LEU A 215 -15.83 -6.57 4.18
C LEU A 215 -17.28 -6.87 3.82
N ALA A 216 -17.93 -7.83 4.48
CA ALA A 216 -19.34 -8.15 4.30
C ALA A 216 -20.27 -7.33 5.21
N ASP A 217 -19.71 -6.59 6.19
CA ASP A 217 -20.51 -5.80 7.13
C ASP A 217 -21.06 -4.53 6.44
N PRO A 218 -22.37 -4.26 6.49
CA PRO A 218 -22.96 -3.06 5.87
C PRO A 218 -22.43 -1.73 6.39
N ARG A 219 -21.77 -1.71 7.56
CA ARG A 219 -21.12 -0.53 8.14
C ARG A 219 -19.74 -0.26 7.55
N MET A 220 -19.20 -1.19 6.76
CA MET A 220 -17.98 -1.03 5.99
C MET A 220 -18.23 -0.06 4.83
N VAL A 221 -18.26 1.24 5.13
CA VAL A 221 -18.62 2.30 4.18
C VAL A 221 -17.40 3.11 3.75
N SER A 222 -17.33 3.42 2.46
CA SER A 222 -16.27 4.23 1.86
C SER A 222 -16.83 5.04 0.70
N ALA A 223 -16.21 6.18 0.37
CA ALA A 223 -16.54 6.93 -0.84
C ALA A 223 -15.61 6.59 -2.01
N LEU A 224 -14.56 5.80 -1.77
CA LEU A 224 -13.68 5.24 -2.81
C LEU A 224 -13.33 3.79 -2.51
N ALA A 225 -13.08 3.00 -3.53
CA ALA A 225 -12.47 1.69 -3.43
C ALA A 225 -11.45 1.52 -4.54
N LEU A 226 -10.19 1.28 -4.17
CA LEU A 226 -9.09 1.01 -5.09
C LEU A 226 -8.73 -0.48 -4.97
N VAL A 227 -8.73 -1.19 -6.10
CA VAL A 227 -8.54 -2.63 -6.13
C VAL A 227 -7.49 -3.06 -7.13
N HIS A 228 -6.92 -4.23 -6.90
CA HIS A 228 -5.95 -4.83 -7.80
C HIS A 228 -5.91 -6.34 -7.67
N GLN A 229 -5.70 -6.99 -8.81
CA GLN A 229 -5.38 -8.39 -8.92
C GLN A 229 -4.03 -8.54 -9.60
N ARG A 230 -3.11 -9.21 -8.90
CA ARG A 230 -1.76 -9.50 -9.35
C ARG A 230 -1.75 -10.79 -10.19
N PHE A 231 -0.89 -10.82 -11.20
CA PHE A 231 -0.39 -12.02 -11.85
C PHE A 231 1.13 -11.94 -11.79
N SER A 232 1.77 -13.02 -11.33
CA SER A 232 3.21 -13.11 -11.18
C SER A 232 3.81 -14.26 -11.98
N THR A 233 5.09 -14.13 -12.32
CA THR A 233 5.84 -15.18 -13.02
C THR A 233 6.51 -16.18 -12.07
N ASN A 234 6.44 -15.96 -10.75
CA ASN A 234 6.85 -16.93 -9.74
C ASN A 234 5.68 -17.75 -9.18
N THR A 235 6.03 -18.90 -8.62
CA THR A 235 5.13 -19.79 -7.89
C THR A 235 5.28 -19.66 -6.37
N PHE A 236 6.00 -18.64 -5.88
CA PHE A 236 6.35 -18.50 -4.47
C PHE A 236 5.41 -17.51 -3.77
N PRO A 237 4.51 -17.99 -2.88
CA PRO A 237 3.50 -17.13 -2.29
C PRO A 237 4.10 -16.09 -1.34
N SER A 238 3.76 -14.81 -1.54
CA SER A 238 4.16 -13.72 -0.65
C SER A 238 3.03 -12.72 -0.41
N TRP A 239 2.36 -12.84 0.74
CA TRP A 239 1.22 -12.02 1.15
C TRP A 239 1.48 -10.51 1.11
N ARG A 240 2.72 -10.09 1.41
CA ARG A 240 3.10 -8.68 1.41
C ARG A 240 3.19 -8.06 0.01
N LEU A 241 3.46 -8.87 -1.03
CA LEU A 241 3.61 -8.42 -2.41
C LEU A 241 2.26 -8.24 -3.12
N ALA A 242 1.17 -8.78 -2.55
CA ALA A 242 -0.17 -8.47 -3.02
C ALA A 242 -0.41 -6.95 -2.99
N HIS A 243 -1.19 -6.45 -3.93
CA HIS A 243 -1.67 -5.07 -3.96
C HIS A 243 -3.03 -4.96 -3.27
N PRO A 244 -3.53 -3.75 -2.97
CA PRO A 244 -2.87 -2.44 -3.07
C PRO A 244 -1.63 -2.28 -2.19
N PHE A 245 -0.76 -1.36 -2.57
CA PHE A 245 0.21 -0.78 -1.65
C PHE A 245 -0.44 0.40 -0.90
N ARG A 246 0.34 1.24 -0.21
CA ARG A 246 -0.20 2.21 0.75
C ARG A 246 -0.90 3.36 0.05
N MET A 247 -0.35 3.74 -1.10
CA MET A 247 -0.85 4.84 -1.91
C MET A 247 -1.22 4.43 -3.32
N ILE A 248 -0.75 3.28 -3.82
CA ILE A 248 -0.90 2.91 -5.23
C ILE A 248 -1.37 1.48 -5.48
N CYS A 249 -1.98 1.32 -6.65
CA CYS A 249 -1.99 0.09 -7.42
C CYS A 249 -1.32 0.35 -8.77
N HIS A 250 -0.45 -0.57 -9.18
CA HIS A 250 0.27 -0.48 -10.44
C HIS A 250 -0.02 -1.72 -11.28
N ASN A 251 -0.48 -1.50 -12.52
CA ASN A 251 -0.44 -2.53 -13.55
C ASN A 251 0.67 -2.15 -14.53
N GLY A 252 1.75 -2.93 -14.54
CA GLY A 252 2.92 -2.51 -15.27
C GLY A 252 4.21 -3.07 -14.72
N GLU A 253 5.30 -2.52 -15.23
CA GLU A 253 6.65 -2.81 -14.77
C GLU A 253 7.50 -1.54 -14.88
N ILE A 254 8.25 -1.22 -13.82
CA ILE A 254 9.18 -0.10 -13.83
C ILE A 254 10.56 -0.58 -14.27
N ASN A 255 10.87 -0.46 -15.56
CA ASN A 255 12.13 -0.95 -16.14
C ASN A 255 13.36 -0.12 -15.77
N THR A 256 13.16 1.05 -15.17
CA THR A 256 14.23 1.95 -14.68
C THR A 256 14.57 1.74 -13.19
N LEU A 257 13.93 0.76 -12.53
CA LEU A 257 13.96 0.58 -11.07
C LEU A 257 15.35 0.71 -10.44
N ARG A 258 16.34 -0.04 -10.96
CA ARG A 258 17.69 -0.03 -10.38
C ARG A 258 18.32 1.35 -10.36
N GLY A 259 18.12 2.13 -11.42
CA GLY A 259 18.57 3.52 -11.49
C GLY A 259 17.88 4.38 -10.44
N ASN A 260 16.55 4.27 -10.35
CA ASN A 260 15.74 5.08 -9.44
C ASN A 260 16.07 4.79 -7.96
N VAL A 261 16.22 3.51 -7.59
CA VAL A 261 16.63 3.13 -6.22
C VAL A 261 18.03 3.68 -5.90
N ASN A 262 18.97 3.58 -6.84
CA ASN A 262 20.32 4.10 -6.64
C ASN A 262 20.34 5.63 -6.48
N TRP A 263 19.55 6.36 -7.27
CA TRP A 263 19.43 7.81 -7.15
C TRP A 263 18.78 8.24 -5.84
N MET A 264 17.71 7.57 -5.41
CA MET A 264 17.09 7.80 -4.09
C MET A 264 18.11 7.58 -2.96
N ASN A 265 18.91 6.51 -3.04
CA ASN A 265 19.97 6.24 -2.06
C ASN A 265 21.10 7.27 -2.11
N ALA A 266 21.52 7.72 -3.31
CA ALA A 266 22.54 8.75 -3.46
C ALA A 266 22.10 10.10 -2.86
N ARG A 267 20.81 10.43 -2.96
CA ARG A 267 20.23 11.66 -2.41
C ARG A 267 20.10 11.63 -0.88
N ARG A 268 20.13 10.46 -0.22
CA ARG A 268 19.91 10.28 1.23
C ARG A 268 20.63 11.31 2.10
N LYS A 269 21.93 11.52 1.89
CA LYS A 269 22.74 12.41 2.75
C LYS A 269 22.48 13.90 2.52
N ALA A 270 22.04 14.26 1.32
CA ALA A 270 21.74 15.64 0.95
C ALA A 270 20.26 16.00 1.13
N MET A 271 19.41 15.00 1.41
CA MET A 271 17.98 15.19 1.56
C MET A 271 17.66 15.88 2.88
N SER A 272 16.86 16.94 2.80
CA SER A 272 16.32 17.66 3.96
C SER A 272 14.84 17.93 3.75
N SER A 273 14.06 17.90 4.82
CA SER A 273 12.65 18.31 4.79
C SER A 273 12.35 19.15 6.03
N PRO A 274 11.85 20.39 5.88
CA PRO A 274 11.41 21.18 7.02
C PRO A 274 10.15 20.60 7.69
N ILE A 275 9.43 19.73 6.98
CA ILE A 275 8.18 19.11 7.45
C ILE A 275 8.46 17.82 8.22
N LEU A 276 9.34 16.95 7.71
CA LEU A 276 9.73 15.72 8.40
C LEU A 276 10.81 15.96 9.46
N GLY A 277 11.65 17.00 9.29
CA GLY A 277 12.72 17.34 10.22
C GLY A 277 13.60 16.12 10.56
N ASP A 278 13.82 15.90 11.85
CA ASP A 278 14.63 14.80 12.37
C ASP A 278 14.04 13.41 12.07
N ASP A 279 12.73 13.31 11.81
CA ASP A 279 12.11 12.03 11.48
C ASP A 279 12.60 11.47 10.13
N LEU A 280 13.07 12.32 9.22
CA LEU A 280 13.58 11.91 7.91
C LEU A 280 14.72 10.87 8.04
N ALA A 281 15.59 11.04 9.03
CA ALA A 281 16.70 10.11 9.26
C ALA A 281 16.23 8.71 9.67
N LYS A 282 15.06 8.62 10.33
CA LYS A 282 14.47 7.36 10.83
C LYS A 282 13.82 6.53 9.73
N LEU A 283 13.56 7.11 8.56
CA LEU A 283 12.89 6.44 7.45
C LEU A 283 13.80 5.44 6.72
N PHE A 284 15.12 5.53 6.92
CA PHE A 284 16.08 4.76 6.15
C PHE A 284 16.38 3.37 6.74
N PRO A 285 16.59 2.33 5.91
CA PRO A 285 16.44 2.33 4.45
C PRO A 285 15.00 2.61 4.00
N LEU A 286 14.82 3.57 3.08
CA LEU A 286 13.50 3.96 2.59
C LEU A 286 12.94 2.84 1.71
N ILE A 287 13.74 2.44 0.74
CA ILE A 287 13.53 1.30 -0.15
C ILE A 287 14.53 0.24 0.29
N ALA A 288 14.02 -0.87 0.81
CA ALA A 288 14.87 -1.98 1.23
C ALA A 288 15.34 -2.78 0.00
N GLU A 289 16.52 -3.38 0.10
CA GLU A 289 17.06 -4.20 -0.98
C GLU A 289 16.14 -5.41 -1.28
N GLY A 290 15.92 -5.65 -2.58
CA GLY A 290 15.06 -6.71 -3.09
C GLY A 290 13.55 -6.44 -2.96
N GLN A 291 13.11 -5.20 -2.74
CA GLN A 291 11.70 -4.86 -2.87
C GLN A 291 11.24 -4.90 -4.34
N SER A 292 9.96 -5.23 -4.57
CA SER A 292 9.37 -5.13 -5.90
C SER A 292 9.42 -3.70 -6.41
N ASP A 293 9.31 -3.56 -7.72
CA ASP A 293 9.31 -2.28 -8.41
C ASP A 293 8.22 -1.32 -7.87
N THR A 294 7.03 -1.85 -7.67
CA THR A 294 5.86 -1.13 -7.21
C THR A 294 5.98 -0.76 -5.73
N ALA A 295 6.48 -1.67 -4.90
CA ALA A 295 6.75 -1.36 -3.50
C ALA A 295 7.79 -0.23 -3.38
N SER A 296 8.80 -0.24 -4.25
CA SER A 296 9.84 0.79 -4.29
C SER A 296 9.25 2.15 -4.70
N PHE A 297 8.38 2.16 -5.72
CA PHE A 297 7.67 3.37 -6.15
C PHE A 297 6.75 3.91 -5.06
N ASP A 298 5.96 3.05 -4.39
CA ASP A 298 5.06 3.43 -3.30
C ASP A 298 5.82 4.11 -2.16
N ASN A 299 7.00 3.59 -1.77
CA ASN A 299 7.86 4.23 -0.77
C ASN A 299 8.37 5.61 -1.22
N ALA A 300 8.74 5.77 -2.50
CA ALA A 300 9.20 7.04 -3.05
C ALA A 300 8.05 8.07 -3.09
N LEU A 301 6.88 7.67 -3.55
CA LEU A 301 5.68 8.50 -3.58
C LEU A 301 5.28 8.96 -2.18
N GLU A 302 5.22 8.03 -1.23
CA GLU A 302 4.82 8.34 0.13
C GLU A 302 5.81 9.27 0.82
N LEU A 303 7.12 9.13 0.58
CA LEU A 303 8.12 10.08 1.06
C LEU A 303 7.84 11.50 0.54
N LEU A 304 7.55 11.66 -0.75
CA LEU A 304 7.26 12.98 -1.33
C LEU A 304 5.99 13.57 -0.72
N VAL A 305 4.92 12.78 -0.60
CA VAL A 305 3.65 13.23 -0.03
C VAL A 305 3.80 13.61 1.44
N MET A 306 4.44 12.76 2.24
CA MET A 306 4.71 13.04 3.66
C MET A 306 5.69 14.20 3.84
N GLY A 307 6.58 14.39 2.87
CA GLY A 307 7.50 15.53 2.74
C GLY A 307 6.85 16.85 2.35
N GLY A 308 5.55 16.86 1.98
CA GLY A 308 4.75 18.07 1.76
C GLY A 308 4.25 18.29 0.32
N TYR A 309 4.62 17.45 -0.64
CA TYR A 309 4.06 17.53 -1.98
C TYR A 309 2.59 17.08 -1.99
N SER A 310 1.76 17.69 -2.83
CA SER A 310 0.44 17.12 -3.11
C SER A 310 0.60 15.79 -3.82
N LEU A 311 -0.38 14.90 -3.67
CA LEU A 311 -0.38 13.60 -4.34
C LEU A 311 -0.19 13.72 -5.86
N THR A 312 -0.93 14.64 -6.49
CA THR A 312 -0.84 14.88 -7.94
C THR A 312 0.53 15.44 -8.35
N HIS A 313 1.10 16.37 -7.57
CA HIS A 313 2.44 16.89 -7.84
C HIS A 313 3.48 15.78 -7.77
N ALA A 314 3.47 14.97 -6.70
CA ALA A 314 4.41 13.87 -6.53
C ALA A 314 4.28 12.83 -7.65
N MET A 315 3.05 12.50 -8.07
CA MET A 315 2.81 11.61 -9.22
C MET A 315 3.36 12.19 -10.53
N MET A 316 3.16 13.48 -10.80
CA MET A 316 3.70 14.13 -12.00
C MET A 316 5.23 14.22 -11.99
N MET A 317 5.86 14.27 -10.81
CA MET A 317 7.32 14.20 -10.69
C MET A 317 7.86 12.80 -10.97
N LEU A 318 7.22 11.76 -10.44
CA LEU A 318 7.67 10.37 -10.59
C LEU A 318 7.33 9.78 -11.95
N VAL A 319 6.15 10.09 -12.51
CA VAL A 319 5.67 9.63 -13.83
C VAL A 319 5.33 10.85 -14.69
N PRO A 320 6.35 11.60 -15.17
CA PRO A 320 6.12 12.77 -15.99
C PRO A 320 5.63 12.39 -17.39
N GLU A 321 4.80 13.24 -17.99
CA GLU A 321 4.39 13.09 -19.39
C GLU A 321 5.56 13.29 -20.37
N ALA A 322 5.38 12.83 -21.60
CA ALA A 322 6.25 13.21 -22.71
C ALA A 322 6.07 14.72 -23.05
N TRP A 323 6.83 15.56 -22.36
CA TRP A 323 6.75 17.02 -22.43
C TRP A 323 7.68 17.64 -23.48
N SER A 324 8.85 17.05 -23.69
CA SER A 324 9.87 17.59 -24.61
C SER A 324 9.37 17.53 -26.05
N GLY A 325 9.40 18.69 -26.73
CA GLY A 325 8.96 18.82 -28.12
C GLY A 325 7.45 18.67 -28.34
N ASN A 326 6.63 18.61 -27.29
CA ASN A 326 5.17 18.46 -27.41
C ASN A 326 4.50 19.81 -27.74
N PRO A 327 3.99 20.02 -28.98
CA PRO A 327 3.39 21.29 -29.39
C PRO A 327 2.01 21.54 -28.78
N LEU A 328 1.36 20.51 -28.23
CA LEU A 328 0.03 20.59 -27.61
C LEU A 328 0.09 20.93 -26.12
N MET A 329 1.28 20.90 -25.51
CA MET A 329 1.49 21.21 -24.10
C MET A 329 1.67 22.72 -23.89
N ASP A 330 0.90 23.29 -22.97
CA ASP A 330 1.03 24.70 -22.59
C ASP A 330 2.37 25.00 -21.90
N GLU A 331 2.78 26.26 -21.94
CA GLU A 331 4.09 26.71 -21.43
C GLU A 331 4.26 26.46 -19.92
N LYS A 332 3.18 26.61 -19.12
CA LYS A 332 3.28 26.43 -17.66
C LYS A 332 3.53 24.97 -17.31
N ARG A 333 2.80 24.05 -17.94
CA ARG A 333 2.99 22.60 -17.77
C ARG A 333 4.34 22.15 -18.30
N ARG A 334 4.80 22.69 -19.43
CA ARG A 334 6.15 22.42 -19.93
C ARG A 334 7.23 22.88 -18.96
N ALA A 335 7.15 24.11 -18.48
CA ALA A 335 8.10 24.66 -17.50
C ALA A 335 8.11 23.86 -16.19
N PHE A 336 6.95 23.39 -15.74
CA PHE A 336 6.85 22.48 -14.60
C PHE A 336 7.67 21.21 -14.82
N TYR A 337 7.50 20.54 -15.96
CA TYR A 337 8.22 19.30 -16.24
C TYR A 337 9.72 19.52 -16.47
N GLU A 338 10.09 20.58 -17.16
CA GLU A 338 11.49 20.96 -17.38
C GLU A 338 12.22 21.19 -16.05
N TYR A 339 11.60 21.91 -15.12
CA TYR A 339 12.15 22.12 -13.78
C TYR A 339 12.34 20.81 -13.00
N HIS A 340 11.32 19.94 -12.99
CA HIS A 340 11.36 18.71 -12.21
C HIS A 340 12.24 17.62 -12.84
N ALA A 341 12.46 17.64 -14.16
CA ALA A 341 13.37 16.70 -14.83
C ALA A 341 14.82 16.80 -14.33
N ALA A 342 15.23 17.96 -13.80
CA ALA A 342 16.53 18.14 -13.15
C ALA A 342 16.58 17.62 -11.70
N LEU A 343 15.41 17.43 -11.06
CA LEU A 343 15.28 17.08 -9.64
C LEU A 343 15.00 15.60 -9.42
N MET A 344 14.14 15.00 -10.26
CA MET A 344 13.69 13.63 -10.16
C MET A 344 13.75 12.97 -11.53
N GLU A 345 14.49 11.88 -11.62
CA GLU A 345 14.48 11.02 -12.78
C GLU A 345 13.13 10.27 -12.90
N PRO A 346 12.59 10.09 -14.12
CA PRO A 346 11.33 9.37 -14.30
C PRO A 346 11.43 7.92 -13.84
N TRP A 347 10.40 7.46 -13.12
CA TRP A 347 10.17 6.05 -12.86
C TRP A 347 9.44 5.45 -14.06
N ASP A 348 10.20 5.22 -15.12
CA ASP A 348 9.71 4.82 -16.43
C ASP A 348 9.50 3.30 -16.56
N GLY A 349 8.70 2.92 -17.55
CA GLY A 349 8.26 1.56 -17.87
C GLY A 349 6.76 1.52 -18.18
N PRO A 350 6.23 0.41 -18.76
CA PRO A 350 4.80 0.29 -19.03
C PRO A 350 4.01 0.39 -17.74
N ALA A 351 3.12 1.38 -17.58
CA ALA A 351 2.43 1.60 -16.31
C ALA A 351 1.01 2.16 -16.50
N ALA A 352 0.05 1.53 -15.84
CA ALA A 352 -1.21 2.14 -15.44
C ALA A 352 -1.22 2.19 -13.92
N VAL A 353 -1.14 3.40 -13.35
CA VAL A 353 -1.04 3.61 -11.91
C VAL A 353 -2.32 4.28 -11.42
N CYS A 354 -3.01 3.63 -10.51
CA CYS A 354 -4.10 4.23 -9.73
C CYS A 354 -3.57 4.56 -8.33
N PHE A 355 -3.90 5.73 -7.80
CA PHE A 355 -3.29 6.23 -6.57
C PHE A 355 -4.27 7.01 -5.70
N THR A 356 -4.08 6.96 -4.38
CA THR A 356 -4.90 7.70 -3.41
C THR A 356 -4.16 7.98 -2.10
N ASP A 357 -4.49 9.09 -1.45
CA ASP A 357 -4.14 9.41 -0.06
C ASP A 357 -5.37 9.36 0.88
N GLY A 358 -6.48 8.79 0.39
CA GLY A 358 -7.79 8.77 1.06
C GLY A 358 -8.62 10.05 0.93
N ARG A 359 -8.02 11.15 0.44
CA ARG A 359 -8.72 12.42 0.14
C ARG A 359 -8.88 12.63 -1.36
N GLN A 360 -7.83 12.34 -2.12
CA GLN A 360 -7.79 12.35 -3.58
C GLN A 360 -7.63 10.92 -4.09
N ILE A 361 -8.22 10.63 -5.23
CA ILE A 361 -7.97 9.41 -5.99
C ILE A 361 -7.79 9.77 -7.46
N GLY A 362 -6.84 9.12 -8.11
CA GLY A 362 -6.53 9.40 -9.51
C GLY A 362 -5.94 8.18 -10.20
N ALA A 363 -5.81 8.32 -11.52
CA ALA A 363 -5.03 7.41 -12.33
C ALA A 363 -4.16 8.19 -13.31
N THR A 364 -3.02 7.62 -13.65
CA THR A 364 -2.16 8.07 -14.73
C THR A 364 -1.64 6.88 -15.51
N LEU A 365 -1.28 7.13 -16.77
CA LEU A 365 -0.50 6.21 -17.58
C LEU A 365 0.96 6.61 -17.56
N ASP A 366 1.84 5.68 -17.92
CA ASP A 366 3.19 6.00 -18.33
C ASP A 366 3.19 6.93 -19.55
N ARG A 367 4.34 7.56 -19.79
CA ARG A 367 4.52 8.57 -20.82
C ARG A 367 4.18 8.12 -22.25
N ASN A 368 4.15 6.80 -22.51
CA ASN A 368 3.87 6.20 -23.81
C ASN A 368 2.49 5.52 -23.85
N GLY A 369 1.75 5.47 -22.74
CA GLY A 369 0.42 4.88 -22.68
C GLY A 369 0.41 3.37 -22.97
N LEU A 370 1.37 2.62 -22.42
CA LEU A 370 1.62 1.22 -22.79
C LEU A 370 0.65 0.23 -22.12
N ARG A 371 -0.19 0.70 -21.19
CA ARG A 371 -1.19 -0.10 -20.48
C ARG A 371 -2.60 0.49 -20.66
N PRO A 372 -3.64 -0.36 -20.74
CA PRO A 372 -4.99 0.12 -20.95
C PRO A 372 -5.56 0.76 -19.68
N ALA A 373 -6.21 1.92 -19.82
CA ALA A 373 -7.07 2.51 -18.80
C ALA A 373 -8.38 2.97 -19.44
N ARG A 374 -9.51 2.61 -18.81
CA ARG A 374 -10.85 3.07 -19.20
C ARG A 374 -11.56 3.59 -17.97
N TYR A 375 -12.41 4.60 -18.16
CA TYR A 375 -13.22 5.16 -17.10
C TYR A 375 -14.62 5.52 -17.62
N LEU A 376 -15.57 5.59 -16.70
CA LEU A 376 -16.94 6.04 -16.93
C LEU A 376 -17.33 7.00 -15.80
N ILE A 377 -18.07 8.05 -16.12
CA ILE A 377 -18.66 8.98 -15.15
C ILE A 377 -20.18 8.85 -15.29
N THR A 378 -20.87 8.66 -14.17
CA THR A 378 -22.32 8.42 -14.09
C THR A 378 -23.07 9.55 -13.44
#